data_AF-A0A497WT40-F1
#
_entry.id   AF-A0A497WT40-F1
#
_cell.length_a   1.000
_cell.length_b   1.000
_cell.length_c   1.000
_cell.angle_alpha   90.00
_cell.angle_beta   90.00
_cell.angle_gamma   90.00
#
_symmetry.space_group_name_H-M   'P 1'
#
loop_
_entity.id
_entity.type
_entity.pdbx_description
1 polymer ?
#
loop_
_entity_poly.entity_id
_entity_poly.type
_entity_poly.pdbx_seq_one_letter_code
_entity_poly.pdbx_strand_id
1 'polypeptide(L)'
;MKHFKALFLLAGLALAGCSAQQGPVSIRSGLGSEANLDAIRPPSGATYNFILTNDAAPVPATMSITSRKRSGNRYTYNGQMVLTLPEAENLEEIASLIAEALGKTTVSARGNQLFIPVGLTADNRFRSSRSNITSDVTRYAPHDCFAVLGTCRYRAIDQLGRVAELVTETTETDGVWRSKTELDPKAKNVGLVNETRRAVYSIDKNAVLLDMVVTRGSGAQRTRFAIRRK
;
A
#
# COMPACT_ATOMS: atom_id res chain seq x y z
N MET A 1 36.66 49.16 -30.90
CA MET A 1 35.78 49.82 -29.91
C MET A 1 34.51 48.99 -29.73
N LYS A 2 34.24 48.56 -28.47
CA LYS A 2 32.94 48.32 -27.81
C LYS A 2 31.84 47.57 -28.60
N HIS A 3 31.60 46.29 -28.32
CA HIS A 3 30.53 45.77 -27.42
C HIS A 3 29.09 46.13 -27.84
N PHE A 4 28.27 45.15 -28.22
CA PHE A 4 27.22 44.59 -27.34
C PHE A 4 26.54 43.37 -27.97
N LYS A 5 26.61 42.24 -27.26
CA LYS A 5 25.82 41.02 -27.47
C LYS A 5 24.40 41.26 -26.94
N ALA A 6 23.38 40.80 -27.65
CA ALA A 6 22.07 40.52 -27.05
C ALA A 6 21.57 39.17 -27.57
N LEU A 7 21.82 38.15 -26.75
CA LEU A 7 21.34 36.78 -26.86
C LEU A 7 19.87 36.78 -26.41
N PHE A 8 18.92 36.41 -27.28
CA PHE A 8 17.56 36.10 -26.87
C PHE A 8 17.56 34.72 -26.19
N LEU A 9 17.61 34.72 -24.85
CA LEU A 9 17.40 33.53 -24.02
C LEU A 9 15.89 33.33 -23.83
N LEU A 10 15.33 32.33 -24.50
CA LEU A 10 14.04 31.74 -24.16
C LEU A 10 14.15 31.11 -22.78
N ALA A 11 13.61 31.79 -21.77
CA ALA A 11 13.44 31.27 -20.43
C ALA A 11 12.37 30.17 -20.45
N GLY A 12 12.81 28.91 -20.45
CA GLY A 12 11.96 27.78 -20.12
C GLY A 12 11.51 27.88 -18.67
N LEU A 13 10.20 28.06 -18.47
CA LEU A 13 9.56 27.84 -17.17
C LEU A 13 9.65 26.35 -16.83
N ALA A 14 10.75 25.94 -16.20
CA ALA A 14 10.79 24.71 -15.44
C ALA A 14 9.97 24.94 -14.16
N LEU A 15 8.71 24.51 -14.17
CA LEU A 15 7.93 24.29 -12.96
C LEU A 15 8.59 23.13 -12.18
N ALA A 16 9.66 23.47 -11.45
CA ALA A 16 10.18 22.62 -10.40
C ALA A 16 9.11 22.57 -9.29
N GLY A 17 8.22 21.58 -9.38
CA GLY A 17 7.39 21.19 -8.25
C GLY A 17 8.32 20.86 -7.09
N CYS A 18 8.41 21.77 -6.13
CA CYS A 18 9.15 21.57 -4.89
C CYS A 18 8.52 20.36 -4.19
N SER A 19 9.17 19.20 -4.27
CA SER A 19 8.92 18.14 -3.30
C SER A 19 9.39 18.71 -1.96
N ALA A 20 8.45 18.99 -1.07
CA ALA A 20 8.78 19.40 0.28
C ALA A 20 9.73 18.36 0.89
N GLN A 21 10.89 18.83 1.37
CA GLN A 21 11.89 18.01 2.04
C GLN A 21 11.22 17.29 3.21
N GLN A 22 11.09 15.96 3.10
CA GLN A 22 10.56 15.13 4.17
C GLN A 22 11.56 15.19 5.32
N GLY A 23 11.22 15.93 6.39
CA GLY A 23 12.02 15.97 7.61
C GLY A 23 12.21 14.58 8.22
N PRO A 24 13.12 14.42 9.20
CA PRO A 24 13.42 13.13 9.81
C PRO A 24 12.13 12.43 10.26
N VAL A 25 11.91 11.22 9.74
CA VAL A 25 10.74 10.39 10.02
C VAL A 25 10.89 9.85 11.43
N SER A 26 10.40 10.59 12.42
CA SER A 26 10.26 10.08 13.79
C SER A 26 9.03 9.18 13.87
N ILE A 27 9.21 7.96 14.35
CA ILE A 27 8.08 7.12 14.80
C ILE A 27 7.32 7.95 15.82
N ARG A 28 6.02 8.14 15.57
CA ARG A 28 5.15 8.87 16.48
C ARG A 28 5.07 8.10 17.81
N SER A 29 5.02 8.80 18.94
CA SER A 29 4.60 8.20 20.20
C SER A 29 3.27 7.47 20.01
N GLY A 30 3.11 6.35 20.71
CA GLY A 30 1.98 5.46 20.51
C GLY A 30 0.62 6.13 20.51
N LEU A 31 -0.26 5.65 19.64
CA LEU A 31 -1.67 6.02 19.65
C LEU A 31 -2.32 5.20 20.76
N GLY A 32 -2.26 5.71 22.00
CA GLY A 32 -2.98 5.08 23.12
C GLY A 32 -4.47 4.90 22.80
N SER A 33 -5.18 4.11 23.61
CA SER A 33 -6.60 3.78 23.43
C SER A 33 -7.52 5.02 23.29
N GLU A 34 -7.08 6.17 23.82
CA GLU A 34 -7.78 7.46 23.79
C GLU A 34 -7.47 8.33 22.56
N ALA A 35 -6.62 7.86 21.64
CA ALA A 35 -6.24 8.65 20.48
C ALA A 35 -7.44 8.84 19.55
N ASN A 36 -7.80 10.11 19.30
CA ASN A 36 -8.84 10.45 18.34
C ASN A 36 -8.34 10.22 16.90
N LEU A 37 -8.48 8.98 16.41
CA LEU A 37 -8.17 8.61 15.02
C LEU A 37 -9.00 9.42 14.01
N ASP A 38 -10.18 9.92 14.40
CA ASP A 38 -11.03 10.73 13.52
C ASP A 38 -10.46 12.14 13.26
N ALA A 39 -9.51 12.61 14.10
CA ALA A 39 -8.80 13.89 13.91
C ALA A 39 -7.52 13.76 13.07
N ILE A 40 -7.02 12.54 12.87
CA ILE A 40 -5.78 12.27 12.16
C ILE A 40 -6.11 11.97 10.71
N ARG A 41 -5.59 12.76 9.76
CA ARG A 41 -5.85 12.53 8.33
C ARG A 41 -4.70 12.92 7.42
N PRO A 42 -4.46 12.15 6.34
CA PRO A 42 -3.49 12.52 5.34
C PRO A 42 -3.95 13.79 4.62
N PRO A 43 -3.04 14.75 4.39
CA PRO A 43 -3.34 15.92 3.60
C PRO A 43 -3.68 15.52 2.17
N SER A 44 -4.82 16.01 1.66
CA SER A 44 -5.25 15.76 0.28
C SER A 44 -4.19 16.25 -0.71
N GLY A 45 -3.91 15.45 -1.74
CA GLY A 45 -2.91 15.75 -2.75
C GLY A 45 -1.47 15.37 -2.36
N ALA A 46 -1.23 14.93 -1.12
CA ALA A 46 0.08 14.45 -0.73
C ALA A 46 0.42 13.11 -1.38
N THR A 47 1.67 13.02 -1.85
CA THR A 47 2.26 11.83 -2.47
C THR A 47 3.21 11.14 -1.49
N TYR A 48 3.07 9.83 -1.36
CA TYR A 48 3.90 9.00 -0.49
C TYR A 48 4.59 7.95 -1.33
N ASN A 49 5.91 7.83 -1.13
CA ASN A 49 6.74 6.90 -1.87
C ASN A 49 7.20 5.77 -0.96
N PHE A 50 7.17 4.54 -1.47
CA PHE A 50 7.51 3.34 -0.73
C PHE A 50 8.48 2.47 -1.53
N ILE A 51 9.26 1.69 -0.81
CA ILE A 51 10.04 0.57 -1.31
C ILE A 51 9.36 -0.70 -0.82
N LEU A 52 9.15 -1.64 -1.71
CA LEU A 52 8.61 -2.97 -1.41
C LEU A 52 9.73 -3.99 -1.61
N THR A 53 9.88 -4.89 -0.65
CA THR A 53 10.87 -5.98 -0.70
C THR A 53 10.24 -7.30 -0.32
N ASN A 54 10.65 -8.39 -0.96
CA ASN A 54 10.23 -9.75 -0.62
C ASN A 54 11.47 -10.63 -0.46
N ASP A 55 11.50 -11.49 0.56
CA ASP A 55 12.64 -12.37 0.84
C ASP A 55 12.80 -13.47 -0.24
N ALA A 56 11.75 -13.80 -1.00
CA ALA A 56 11.79 -14.84 -2.03
C ALA A 56 12.49 -14.41 -3.33
N ALA A 57 12.58 -13.10 -3.58
CA ALA A 57 13.39 -12.48 -4.63
C ALA A 57 13.36 -10.96 -4.40
N PRO A 58 14.50 -10.26 -4.31
CA PRO A 58 14.52 -8.81 -4.13
C PRO A 58 14.21 -8.14 -5.46
N VAL A 59 12.99 -8.30 -5.97
CA VAL A 59 12.53 -7.50 -7.11
C VAL A 59 12.24 -6.11 -6.55
N PRO A 60 13.05 -5.08 -6.84
CA PRO A 60 12.84 -3.76 -6.28
C PRO A 60 11.54 -3.23 -6.87
N ALA A 61 10.53 -3.03 -6.03
CA ALA A 61 9.35 -2.29 -6.41
C ALA A 61 9.31 -0.97 -5.66
N THR A 62 8.99 0.09 -6.38
CA THR A 62 8.68 1.39 -5.79
C THR A 62 7.21 1.68 -5.96
N MET A 63 6.55 2.18 -4.93
CA MET A 63 5.14 2.51 -5.00
C MET A 63 4.95 3.98 -4.64
N SER A 64 4.22 4.71 -5.47
CA SER A 64 3.83 6.09 -5.24
C SER A 64 2.31 6.14 -5.12
N ILE A 65 1.77 6.63 -4.01
CA ILE A 65 0.33 6.83 -3.82
C ILE A 65 0.05 8.29 -3.49
N THR A 66 -0.97 8.85 -4.13
CA THR A 66 -1.49 10.19 -3.88
C THR A 66 -2.84 10.07 -3.19
N SER A 67 -2.95 10.68 -2.01
CA SER A 67 -4.24 10.75 -1.33
C SER A 67 -5.18 11.73 -2.01
N ARG A 68 -6.45 11.35 -2.17
CA ARG A 68 -7.53 12.19 -2.69
C ARG A 68 -8.74 12.04 -1.80
N LYS A 69 -9.29 13.16 -1.32
CA LYS A 69 -10.59 13.14 -0.64
C LYS A 69 -11.68 12.96 -1.71
N ARG A 70 -12.35 11.80 -1.72
CA ARG A 70 -13.50 11.56 -2.61
C ARG A 70 -14.75 11.56 -1.74
N SER A 71 -15.54 12.63 -1.84
CA SER A 71 -16.90 12.79 -1.28
C SER A 71 -17.11 12.30 0.18
N GLY A 72 -17.27 13.25 1.12
CA GLY A 72 -17.64 12.94 2.51
C GLY A 72 -16.49 12.35 3.34
N ASN A 73 -16.74 11.24 4.03
CA ASN A 73 -15.86 10.59 5.02
C ASN A 73 -15.00 9.45 4.43
N ARG A 74 -14.78 9.43 3.11
CA ARG A 74 -13.96 8.41 2.44
C ARG A 74 -12.71 9.03 1.82
N TYR A 75 -11.61 8.30 1.92
CA TYR A 75 -10.32 8.62 1.33
C TYR A 75 -10.05 7.62 0.20
N THR A 76 -9.69 8.14 -0.97
CA THR A 76 -9.22 7.32 -2.08
C THR A 76 -7.75 7.62 -2.31
N TYR A 77 -6.92 6.59 -2.34
CA TYR A 77 -5.52 6.70 -2.73
C TYR A 77 -5.39 6.11 -4.12
N ASN A 78 -4.81 6.89 -5.03
CA ASN A 78 -4.50 6.43 -6.37
C ASN A 78 -3.02 6.60 -6.60
N GLY A 79 -2.42 5.69 -7.35
CA GLY A 79 -0.99 5.65 -7.47
C GLY A 79 -0.50 4.69 -8.53
N GLN A 80 0.80 4.46 -8.51
CA GLN A 80 1.48 3.56 -9.39
C GLN A 80 2.57 2.83 -8.62
N MET A 81 2.66 1.53 -8.83
CA MET A 81 3.78 0.69 -8.44
C MET A 81 4.64 0.44 -9.67
N VAL A 82 5.93 0.68 -9.56
CA VAL A 82 6.93 0.39 -10.58
C VAL A 82 7.75 -0.79 -10.11
N LEU A 83 7.65 -1.90 -10.84
CA LEU A 83 8.41 -3.12 -10.60
C LEU A 83 9.56 -3.15 -11.61
N THR A 84 10.81 -3.21 -11.14
CA THR A 84 11.98 -3.29 -12.03
C THR A 84 12.43 -4.74 -12.15
N LEU A 85 12.39 -5.27 -13.38
CA LEU A 85 12.72 -6.65 -13.73
C LEU A 85 13.88 -6.65 -14.73
N PRO A 86 15.14 -6.53 -14.26
CA PRO A 86 16.30 -6.36 -15.14
C PRO A 86 16.62 -7.59 -16.00
N GLU A 87 16.26 -8.78 -15.54
CA GLU A 87 16.55 -10.06 -16.20
C GLU A 87 15.31 -10.68 -16.85
N ALA A 88 14.17 -9.98 -16.86
CA ALA A 88 12.95 -10.53 -17.45
C ALA A 88 12.99 -10.46 -18.98
N GLU A 89 12.85 -11.63 -19.60
CA GLU A 89 12.51 -11.76 -21.00
C GLU A 89 10.98 -11.63 -21.17
N ASN A 90 10.54 -10.99 -22.25
CA ASN A 90 9.11 -10.84 -22.60
C ASN A 90 8.25 -10.10 -21.55
N LEU A 91 8.61 -8.85 -21.22
CA LEU A 91 7.89 -8.04 -20.23
C LEU A 91 6.41 -7.82 -20.59
N GLU A 92 6.05 -7.81 -21.86
CA GLU A 92 4.67 -7.65 -22.33
C GLU A 92 3.79 -8.83 -21.91
N GLU A 93 4.31 -10.06 -21.99
CA GLU A 93 3.62 -11.25 -21.51
C GLU A 93 3.44 -11.21 -19.98
N ILE A 94 4.51 -10.85 -19.26
CA ILE A 94 4.45 -10.69 -17.79
C ILE A 94 3.44 -9.60 -17.41
N ALA A 95 3.43 -8.47 -18.13
CA ALA A 95 2.46 -7.40 -17.92
C ALA A 95 1.02 -7.89 -18.13
N SER A 96 0.77 -8.70 -19.17
CA SER A 96 -0.54 -9.29 -19.44
C SER A 96 -0.98 -10.25 -18.32
N LEU A 97 -0.08 -11.12 -17.85
CA LEU A 97 -0.37 -12.04 -16.74
C LEU A 97 -0.70 -11.29 -15.45
N ILE A 98 0.06 -10.25 -15.13
CA ILE A 98 -0.19 -9.41 -13.95
C ILE A 98 -1.49 -8.61 -14.11
N ALA A 99 -1.75 -8.06 -15.31
CA ALA A 99 -2.98 -7.35 -15.62
C ALA A 99 -4.21 -8.24 -15.45
N GLU A 100 -4.14 -9.49 -15.92
CA GLU A 100 -5.19 -10.48 -15.76
C GLU A 100 -5.40 -10.82 -14.28
N ALA A 101 -4.33 -11.10 -13.54
CA ALA A 101 -4.40 -11.35 -12.09
C ALA A 101 -5.07 -10.19 -11.36
N LEU A 102 -4.72 -8.95 -11.70
CA LEU A 102 -5.31 -7.73 -11.12
C LEU A 102 -6.71 -7.36 -11.65
N GLY A 103 -7.40 -8.27 -12.34
CA GLY A 103 -8.76 -8.06 -12.82
C GLY A 103 -8.84 -7.17 -14.05
N LYS A 104 -7.97 -7.40 -15.03
CA LYS A 104 -7.88 -6.69 -16.31
C LYS A 104 -7.58 -5.19 -16.16
N THR A 105 -6.73 -4.84 -15.20
CA THR A 105 -6.20 -3.46 -15.10
C THR A 105 -5.11 -3.22 -16.14
N THR A 106 -4.93 -1.98 -16.56
CA THR A 106 -3.87 -1.61 -17.50
C THR A 106 -2.52 -1.62 -16.80
N VAL A 107 -1.76 -2.71 -16.97
CA VAL A 107 -0.33 -2.79 -16.62
C VAL A 107 0.45 -2.48 -17.89
N SER A 108 1.34 -1.50 -17.84
CA SER A 108 2.20 -1.16 -18.99
C SER A 108 3.64 -1.60 -18.76
N ALA A 109 4.28 -2.13 -19.80
CA ALA A 109 5.72 -2.41 -19.83
C ALA A 109 6.47 -1.27 -20.54
N ARG A 110 7.62 -0.87 -20.01
CA ARG A 110 8.55 0.05 -20.69
C ARG A 110 9.98 -0.21 -20.23
N GLY A 111 10.87 -0.52 -21.17
CA GLY A 111 12.24 -0.93 -20.83
C GLY A 111 12.21 -2.19 -19.97
N ASN A 112 12.92 -2.20 -18.85
CA ASN A 112 12.93 -3.29 -17.88
C ASN A 112 11.93 -3.09 -16.72
N GLN A 113 10.88 -2.29 -16.92
CA GLN A 113 9.95 -1.90 -15.86
C GLN A 113 8.49 -2.21 -16.21
N LEU A 114 7.76 -2.67 -15.20
CA LEU A 114 6.30 -2.76 -15.21
C LEU A 114 5.69 -1.67 -14.36
N PHE A 115 4.66 -1.03 -14.88
CA PHE A 115 3.93 0.04 -14.24
C PHE A 115 2.52 -0.44 -13.93
N ILE A 116 2.25 -0.62 -12.64
CA ILE A 116 1.04 -1.26 -12.12
C ILE A 116 0.20 -0.20 -11.40
N PRO A 117 -1.06 0.04 -11.80
CA PRO A 117 -1.92 1.03 -11.15
C PRO A 117 -2.33 0.59 -9.75
N VAL A 118 -2.25 1.52 -8.79
CA VAL A 118 -2.61 1.30 -7.39
C VAL A 118 -3.84 2.13 -7.03
N GLY A 119 -4.78 1.50 -6.31
CA GLY A 119 -6.06 2.03 -5.88
C GLY A 119 -6.47 1.45 -4.53
N LEU A 120 -6.76 2.34 -3.58
CA LEU A 120 -7.20 1.99 -2.23
C LEU A 120 -8.34 2.94 -1.82
N THR A 121 -9.42 2.41 -1.29
CA THR A 121 -10.48 3.21 -0.66
C THR A 121 -10.58 2.86 0.81
N ALA A 122 -10.49 3.87 1.66
CA ALA A 122 -10.61 3.74 3.10
C ALA A 122 -11.66 4.70 3.66
N ASP A 123 -12.20 4.36 4.83
CA ASP A 123 -13.04 5.27 5.61
C ASP A 123 -12.19 6.28 6.40
N ASN A 124 -12.84 7.08 7.24
CA ASN A 124 -12.21 8.08 8.08
C ASN A 124 -11.34 7.54 9.22
N ARG A 125 -11.33 6.21 9.40
CA ARG A 125 -10.48 5.50 10.35
C ARG A 125 -9.40 4.68 9.64
N PHE A 126 -9.14 4.97 8.36
CA PHE A 126 -8.16 4.27 7.53
C PHE A 126 -8.45 2.79 7.33
N ARG A 127 -9.70 2.36 7.56
CA ARG A 127 -10.12 0.99 7.35
C ARG A 127 -10.49 0.83 5.88
N SER A 128 -9.77 -0.04 5.18
CA SER A 128 -9.93 -0.24 3.74
C SER A 128 -11.26 -0.92 3.44
N SER A 129 -12.07 -0.38 2.53
CA SER A 129 -13.23 -1.09 2.00
C SER A 129 -12.93 -1.79 0.66
N ARG A 130 -11.89 -1.33 -0.04
CA ARG A 130 -11.44 -1.88 -1.32
C ARG A 130 -9.96 -1.59 -1.55
N SER A 131 -9.21 -2.56 -2.07
CA SER A 131 -7.81 -2.40 -2.48
C SER A 131 -7.50 -3.23 -3.72
N ASN A 132 -6.55 -2.79 -4.54
CA ASN A 132 -5.93 -3.60 -5.60
C ASN A 132 -4.39 -3.72 -5.44
N ILE A 133 -3.83 -3.34 -4.29
CA ILE A 133 -2.38 -3.25 -4.06
C ILE A 133 -1.69 -4.63 -4.13
N THR A 134 -2.40 -5.71 -3.81
CA THR A 134 -1.84 -7.06 -3.70
C THR A 134 -2.55 -8.06 -4.63
N SER A 135 -2.52 -7.78 -5.93
CA SER A 135 -2.88 -8.74 -7.00
C SER A 135 -4.35 -9.13 -7.17
N ASP A 136 -5.31 -8.50 -6.48
CA ASP A 136 -6.74 -8.70 -6.73
C ASP A 136 -7.54 -7.45 -6.37
N VAL A 137 -8.65 -7.18 -7.07
CA VAL A 137 -9.65 -6.20 -6.61
C VAL A 137 -10.40 -6.80 -5.41
N THR A 138 -9.80 -6.71 -4.24
CA THR A 138 -10.37 -7.25 -3.01
C THR A 138 -11.33 -6.24 -2.41
N ARG A 139 -12.55 -6.70 -2.12
CA ARG A 139 -13.52 -5.98 -1.31
C ARG A 139 -13.49 -6.51 0.12
N TYR A 140 -13.59 -5.60 1.08
CA TYR A 140 -13.68 -5.96 2.49
C TYR A 140 -15.07 -5.64 3.04
N ALA A 141 -15.59 -6.51 3.92
CA ALA A 141 -16.86 -6.31 4.58
C ALA A 141 -16.76 -6.61 6.08
N PRO A 142 -17.13 -5.66 6.98
CA PRO A 142 -17.53 -4.28 6.67
C PRO A 142 -16.36 -3.41 6.16
N HIS A 143 -15.14 -3.77 6.52
CA HIS A 143 -13.87 -3.15 6.14
C HIS A 143 -12.72 -4.10 6.47
N ASP A 144 -11.51 -3.77 6.02
CA ASP A 144 -10.28 -4.40 6.46
C ASP A 144 -10.01 -4.07 7.93
N CYS A 145 -9.61 -5.07 8.70
CA CYS A 145 -9.35 -4.96 10.14
C CYS A 145 -7.90 -4.52 10.45
N PHE A 146 -7.08 -4.25 9.43
CA PHE A 146 -5.66 -3.91 9.60
C PHE A 146 -5.38 -2.85 10.68
N ALA A 147 -6.16 -1.77 10.73
CA ALA A 147 -6.00 -0.64 11.67
C ALA A 147 -6.95 -0.67 12.89
N VAL A 148 -7.56 -1.81 13.20
CA VAL A 148 -8.52 -1.94 14.32
C VAL A 148 -7.84 -2.59 15.53
N LEU A 149 -7.70 -1.86 16.63
CA LEU A 149 -7.19 -2.40 17.90
C LEU A 149 -8.11 -3.49 18.47
N GLY A 150 -7.49 -4.51 19.06
CA GLY A 150 -8.18 -5.67 19.61
C GLY A 150 -8.55 -6.69 18.53
N THR A 151 -9.61 -7.45 18.78
CA THR A 151 -10.08 -8.50 17.87
C THR A 151 -11.15 -7.97 16.93
N CYS A 152 -10.98 -8.18 15.63
CA CYS A 152 -11.87 -7.74 14.58
C CYS A 152 -12.11 -8.86 13.57
N ARG A 153 -13.38 -9.08 13.19
CA ARG A 153 -13.79 -10.07 12.18
C ARG A 153 -14.23 -9.37 10.91
N TYR A 154 -13.82 -9.91 9.77
CA TYR A 154 -14.14 -9.36 8.46
C TYR A 154 -14.10 -10.41 7.37
N ARG A 155 -14.63 -10.03 6.21
CA ARG A 155 -14.58 -10.83 4.98
C ARG A 155 -13.65 -10.19 3.97
N ALA A 156 -12.74 -10.96 3.40
CA ALA A 156 -12.03 -10.61 2.18
C ALA A 156 -12.71 -11.32 1.01
N ILE A 157 -13.16 -10.55 0.03
CA ILE A 157 -13.97 -11.03 -1.09
C ILE A 157 -13.23 -10.68 -2.36
N ASP A 158 -12.80 -11.69 -3.10
CA ASP A 158 -12.08 -11.48 -4.34
C ASP A 158 -13.01 -11.18 -5.52
N GLN A 159 -12.43 -10.97 -6.69
CA GLN A 159 -13.13 -10.66 -7.93
C GLN A 159 -14.08 -11.78 -8.42
N LEU A 160 -13.82 -13.04 -8.04
CA LEU A 160 -14.65 -14.20 -8.39
C LEU A 160 -15.77 -14.42 -7.35
N GLY A 161 -15.85 -13.57 -6.31
CA GLY A 161 -16.80 -13.70 -5.23
C GLY A 161 -16.42 -14.77 -4.20
N ARG A 162 -15.21 -15.34 -4.27
CA ARG A 162 -14.70 -16.25 -3.23
C ARG A 162 -14.47 -15.45 -1.96
N VAL A 163 -14.89 -16.02 -0.83
CA VAL A 163 -14.88 -15.35 0.47
C VAL A 163 -13.91 -16.06 1.41
N ALA A 164 -13.00 -15.29 1.99
CA ALA A 164 -12.26 -15.68 3.18
C ALA A 164 -12.84 -14.93 4.38
N GLU A 165 -13.40 -15.66 5.34
CA GLU A 165 -13.78 -15.09 6.64
C GLU A 165 -12.55 -15.12 7.56
N LEU A 166 -12.19 -13.94 8.05
CA LEU A 166 -10.92 -13.68 8.73
C LEU A 166 -11.16 -13.07 10.10
N VAL A 167 -10.29 -13.42 11.04
CA VAL A 167 -10.16 -12.75 12.32
C VAL A 167 -8.76 -12.15 12.42
N THR A 168 -8.70 -10.87 12.75
CA THR A 168 -7.46 -10.14 13.03
C THR A 168 -7.45 -9.71 14.48
N GLU A 169 -6.37 -10.00 15.16
CA GLU A 169 -6.04 -9.43 16.47
C GLU A 169 -4.90 -8.44 16.29
N THR A 170 -5.11 -7.21 16.73
CA THR A 170 -4.12 -6.14 16.60
C THR A 170 -3.84 -5.49 17.95
N THR A 171 -2.56 -5.37 18.29
CA THR A 171 -2.08 -4.62 19.45
C THR A 171 -1.21 -3.46 19.02
N GLU A 172 -1.10 -2.45 19.88
CA GLU A 172 -0.23 -1.30 19.68
C GLU A 172 0.60 -1.09 20.94
N THR A 173 1.89 -0.82 20.75
CA THR A 173 2.82 -0.50 21.83
C THR A 173 3.90 0.40 21.26
N ASP A 174 4.08 1.58 21.86
CA ASP A 174 5.08 2.57 21.46
C ASP A 174 5.01 2.97 19.98
N GLY A 175 3.80 3.08 19.40
CA GLY A 175 3.61 3.45 17.99
C GLY A 175 3.80 2.30 17.01
N VAL A 176 4.12 1.09 17.51
CA VAL A 176 4.29 -0.12 16.71
C VAL A 176 3.08 -1.02 16.88
N TRP A 177 2.43 -1.26 15.76
CA TRP A 177 1.27 -2.13 15.63
C TRP A 177 1.70 -3.55 15.29
N ARG A 178 1.09 -4.52 15.93
CA ARG A 178 1.30 -5.95 15.70
C ARG A 178 -0.04 -6.60 15.43
N SER A 179 -0.25 -7.05 14.21
CA SER A 179 -1.48 -7.74 13.79
C SER A 179 -1.21 -9.20 13.50
N LYS A 180 -2.09 -10.08 13.98
CA LYS A 180 -2.15 -11.48 13.59
C LYS A 180 -3.50 -11.73 12.93
N THR A 181 -3.49 -12.21 11.69
CA THR A 181 -4.69 -12.58 10.94
C THR A 181 -4.69 -14.08 10.65
N GLU A 182 -5.84 -14.71 10.86
CA GLU A 182 -6.09 -16.12 10.56
C GLU A 182 -7.51 -16.30 9.99
N LEU A 183 -7.78 -17.46 9.38
CA LEU A 183 -9.15 -17.84 9.02
C LEU A 183 -10.00 -17.91 10.29
N ASP A 184 -11.22 -17.36 10.25
CA ASP A 184 -12.12 -17.43 11.40
C ASP A 184 -12.48 -18.91 11.68
N PRO A 185 -12.12 -19.46 12.86
CA PRO A 185 -12.40 -20.86 13.18
C PRO A 185 -13.90 -21.17 13.30
N LYS A 186 -14.75 -20.15 13.41
CA LYS A 186 -16.21 -20.29 13.47
C LYS A 186 -16.86 -20.30 12.09
N ALA A 187 -16.10 -20.04 11.03
CA ALA A 187 -16.59 -19.92 9.66
C ALA A 187 -16.23 -21.14 8.81
N LYS A 188 -17.08 -21.46 7.83
CA LYS A 188 -16.79 -22.47 6.81
C LYS A 188 -16.01 -21.83 5.64
N ASN A 189 -14.69 -21.87 5.72
CA ASN A 189 -13.79 -21.38 4.68
C ASN A 189 -13.48 -22.48 3.64
N VAL A 190 -14.44 -22.73 2.73
CA VAL A 190 -14.36 -23.84 1.76
C VAL A 190 -13.16 -23.68 0.82
N GLY A 191 -12.32 -24.71 0.73
CA GLY A 191 -11.18 -24.76 -0.20
C GLY A 191 -9.99 -23.86 0.19
N LEU A 192 -10.02 -23.25 1.39
CA LEU A 192 -8.92 -22.44 1.89
C LEU A 192 -8.10 -23.22 2.92
N VAL A 193 -6.78 -23.17 2.79
CA VAL A 193 -5.84 -23.75 3.75
C VAL A 193 -5.61 -22.75 4.88
N ASN A 194 -5.43 -23.24 6.12
CA ASN A 194 -5.08 -22.40 7.27
C ASN A 194 -3.73 -21.69 7.06
N GLU A 195 -3.78 -20.48 6.51
CA GLU A 195 -2.65 -19.58 6.38
C GLU A 195 -2.70 -18.55 7.52
N THR A 196 -1.65 -18.49 8.34
CA THR A 196 -1.50 -17.40 9.31
C THR A 196 -0.72 -16.25 8.68
N ARG A 197 -1.21 -15.03 8.86
CA ARG A 197 -0.50 -13.80 8.49
C ARG A 197 -0.17 -13.02 9.74
N ARG A 198 1.05 -12.49 9.82
CA ARG A 198 1.47 -11.58 10.89
C ARG A 198 2.04 -10.32 10.26
N ALA A 199 1.55 -9.17 10.67
CA ALA A 199 2.07 -7.88 10.26
C ALA A 199 2.62 -7.13 11.48
N VAL A 200 3.78 -6.51 11.31
CA VAL A 200 4.31 -5.50 12.24
C VAL A 200 4.46 -4.22 11.45
N TYR A 201 3.92 -3.11 11.94
CA TYR A 201 3.94 -1.86 11.19
C TYR A 201 3.89 -0.64 12.09
N SER A 202 4.31 0.50 11.56
CA SER A 202 4.08 1.81 12.20
C SER A 202 3.46 2.80 11.22
N ILE A 203 2.75 3.78 11.78
CA ILE A 203 2.09 4.85 11.04
C ILE A 203 2.53 6.22 11.58
N ASP A 204 2.58 7.21 10.70
CA ASP A 204 2.94 8.56 11.08
C ASP A 204 1.79 9.34 11.74
N LYS A 205 2.06 10.60 12.08
CA LYS A 205 1.06 11.51 12.67
C LYS A 205 -0.18 11.75 11.80
N ASN A 206 -0.15 11.38 10.52
CA ASN A 206 -1.23 11.52 9.55
C ASN A 206 -1.87 10.16 9.21
N ALA A 207 -1.59 9.11 9.99
CA ALA A 207 -2.02 7.73 9.77
C ALA A 207 -1.56 7.15 8.42
N VAL A 208 -0.39 7.58 7.95
CA VAL A 208 0.25 7.02 6.76
C VAL A 208 1.31 6.02 7.19
N LEU A 209 1.33 4.86 6.54
CA LEU A 209 2.33 3.82 6.78
C LEU A 209 3.76 4.38 6.71
N LEU A 210 4.59 4.02 7.68
CA LEU A 210 6.02 4.27 7.69
C LEU A 210 6.78 3.02 7.26
N ASP A 211 6.53 1.93 7.97
CA ASP A 211 7.11 0.63 7.73
C ASP A 211 6.09 -0.46 7.99
N MET A 212 6.17 -1.54 7.22
CA MET A 212 5.41 -2.76 7.43
C MET A 212 6.29 -3.94 7.12
N VAL A 213 6.19 -4.98 7.94
CA VAL A 213 6.70 -6.30 7.65
C VAL A 213 5.54 -7.28 7.79
N VAL A 214 5.18 -7.93 6.70
CA VAL A 214 4.19 -9.01 6.66
C VAL A 214 4.91 -10.34 6.52
N THR A 215 4.58 -11.28 7.38
CA THR A 215 4.98 -12.69 7.26
C THR A 215 3.74 -13.53 7.01
N ARG A 216 3.85 -14.46 6.07
CA ARG A 216 2.78 -15.37 5.65
C ARG A 216 3.25 -16.80 5.77
N GLY A 217 2.37 -17.71 6.21
CA GLY A 217 2.68 -19.13 6.34
C GLY A 217 3.44 -19.53 7.63
N SER A 218 3.79 -20.80 7.72
CA SER A 218 4.39 -21.45 8.91
C SER A 218 5.63 -22.26 8.57
N GLY A 219 6.59 -22.33 9.50
CA GLY A 219 7.80 -23.15 9.35
C GLY A 219 8.62 -22.76 8.13
N ALA A 220 9.09 -23.75 7.37
CA ALA A 220 9.94 -23.59 6.19
C ALA A 220 9.25 -22.94 4.97
N GLN A 221 7.90 -22.84 4.96
CA GLN A 221 7.15 -22.18 3.88
C GLN A 221 6.82 -20.72 4.19
N ARG A 222 7.46 -20.13 5.20
CA ARG A 222 7.21 -18.74 5.59
C ARG A 222 7.80 -17.79 4.55
N THR A 223 6.95 -16.95 3.97
CA THR A 223 7.39 -15.83 3.12
C THR A 223 7.30 -14.53 3.89
N ARG A 224 8.16 -13.58 3.55
CA ARG A 224 8.20 -12.25 4.17
C ARG A 224 8.19 -11.19 3.09
N PHE A 225 7.36 -10.18 3.32
CA PHE A 225 7.23 -9.00 2.50
C PHE A 225 7.36 -7.78 3.40
N ALA A 226 8.00 -6.72 2.92
CA ALA A 226 8.11 -5.47 3.65
C ALA A 226 7.79 -4.27 2.76
N ILE A 227 7.17 -3.26 3.36
CA ILE A 227 6.93 -1.94 2.76
C ILE A 227 7.66 -0.93 3.64
N ARG A 228 8.43 -0.01 3.05
CA ARG A 228 9.10 1.07 3.77
C ARG A 228 8.91 2.38 3.05
N ARG A 229 8.49 3.43 3.74
CA ARG A 229 8.38 4.78 3.19
C ARG A 229 9.77 5.35 2.94
N LYS A 230 9.95 6.00 1.80
CA LYS A 230 11.16 6.78 1.47
C LYS A 230 11.13 8.14 2.16
#